data_AF-A0A8S3TQG4-F1
#
_entry.id   AF-A0A8S3TQG4-F1
#
_cell.length_a   1.000
_cell.length_b   1.000
_cell.length_c   1.000
_cell.angle_alpha   90.00
_cell.angle_beta   90.00
_cell.angle_gamma   90.00
#
_symmetry.space_group_name_H-M   'P 1'
#
loop_
_entity.id
_entity.type
_entity.pdbx_description
1 polymer ?
#
loop_
_entity_poly.entity_id
_entity_poly.type
_entity_poly.pdbx_seq_one_letter_code
_entity_poly.pdbx_strand_id
1 'polypeptide(L)'
;MADVGHTDNLTESMIDKQMKENGQEYEPGTFDGIRASIERYLKEKEYSHSLRDKEFNLSTRALSAKKVQLKKLGKGHKPNASKAVSKDEEDLLWEQGQLGDGTPRILIFSLWYYFTKCFGLRGRNEHRQLQLGDILMKKDPVDNRQYLEFSERLTKTRDGTKGKENRKVKPRMYENKSDRCPIRLFKAYLLRRPENVMEPESPFYLTCIPMERVESMIWYYARPMGENTLANLMPMAAKEAGMDRKTNHSVRKTTIKTLRKAGVPRDKIKHISGHKSTSSIEAYDDDLSDNEQREYSDVLTGVKSSLGHVGQSVTANESDNTCNNVALQKIDRSTVSHQMSPPMATSSQSVCSYTAAPNNIHEQSSKGASEALSNMFSKGTVLNNCTFNINFNMEQSNGEGQRHSRQNYCYEPPRKTFKRILPLESSDESQEF
;
A
#
# COMPACT_ATOMS: atom_id res chain seq x y z
N MET A 1 12.83 -36.00 9.46
CA MET A 1 12.12 -34.75 9.77
C MET A 1 13.15 -33.67 9.97
N ALA A 2 13.01 -32.49 9.35
CA ALA A 2 13.88 -31.36 9.68
C ALA A 2 13.57 -30.94 11.13
N ASP A 3 14.56 -31.03 12.01
CA ASP A 3 14.42 -30.64 13.41
C ASP A 3 13.99 -29.17 13.53
N VAL A 4 13.06 -28.89 14.44
CA VAL A 4 12.58 -27.54 14.75
C VAL A 4 13.74 -26.66 15.17
N GLY A 5 14.65 -27.19 15.99
CA GLY A 5 15.87 -26.47 16.39
C GLY A 5 16.78 -26.13 15.21
N HIS A 6 17.00 -27.08 14.31
CA HIS A 6 17.77 -26.82 13.09
C HIS A 6 17.13 -25.73 12.21
N THR A 7 15.80 -25.76 12.06
CA THR A 7 15.06 -24.79 11.24
C THR A 7 15.05 -23.39 11.87
N ASP A 8 14.98 -23.28 13.20
CA ASP A 8 15.06 -22.02 13.94
C ASP A 8 16.45 -21.36 13.79
N ASN A 9 17.52 -22.14 13.96
CA ASN A 9 18.91 -21.69 13.78
C ASN A 9 19.17 -21.16 12.35
N LEU A 10 18.66 -21.87 11.33
CA LEU A 10 18.80 -21.44 9.94
C LEU A 10 18.03 -20.13 9.66
N THR A 11 16.83 -20.01 10.22
CA THR A 11 16.00 -18.81 10.09
C THR A 11 16.64 -17.60 10.79
N GLU A 12 17.20 -17.79 11.98
CA GLU A 12 18.01 -16.77 12.69
C GLU A 12 19.20 -16.30 11.85
N SER A 13 20.06 -17.23 11.41
CA SER A 13 21.25 -16.90 10.62
C SER A 13 20.90 -16.13 9.34
N MET A 14 19.77 -16.47 8.72
CA MET A 14 19.28 -15.76 7.54
C MET A 14 18.83 -14.34 7.88
N ILE A 15 18.07 -14.13 8.96
CA ILE A 15 17.64 -12.81 9.40
C ILE A 15 18.83 -11.89 9.69
N ASP A 16 19.89 -12.40 10.31
CA ASP A 16 21.04 -11.59 10.65
C ASP A 16 21.87 -11.17 9.43
N LYS A 17 22.04 -12.09 8.47
CA LYS A 17 22.91 -11.91 7.29
C LYS A 17 22.22 -11.27 6.09
N GLN A 18 20.89 -11.18 6.07
CA GLN A 18 20.18 -10.75 4.87
C GLN A 18 20.40 -9.26 4.57
N MET A 19 20.93 -8.97 3.37
CA MET A 19 21.10 -7.63 2.82
C MET A 19 20.58 -7.54 1.39
N LYS A 20 20.45 -6.32 0.86
CA LYS A 20 20.14 -6.07 -0.55
C LYS A 20 21.31 -6.49 -1.44
N GLU A 21 21.06 -6.69 -2.73
CA GLU A 21 22.11 -6.98 -3.72
C GLU A 21 23.22 -5.93 -3.74
N ASN A 22 22.85 -4.67 -3.52
CA ASN A 22 23.78 -3.56 -3.45
C ASN A 22 24.52 -3.43 -2.09
N GLY A 23 24.43 -4.44 -1.22
CA GLY A 23 25.06 -4.45 0.10
C GLY A 23 24.39 -3.54 1.14
N GLN A 24 23.27 -2.88 0.82
CA GLN A 24 22.58 -2.02 1.78
C GLN A 24 21.62 -2.82 2.68
N GLU A 25 21.45 -2.33 3.90
CA GLU A 25 20.45 -2.85 4.84
C GLU A 25 19.00 -2.61 4.37
N TYR A 26 18.13 -3.57 4.68
CA TYR A 26 16.68 -3.45 4.47
C TYR A 26 16.01 -2.52 5.49
N GLU A 27 14.76 -2.14 5.20
CA GLU A 27 13.92 -1.47 6.20
C GLU A 27 13.48 -2.48 7.28
N PRO A 28 13.29 -2.08 8.55
CA PRO A 28 12.90 -2.98 9.63
C PRO A 28 11.64 -3.82 9.31
N GLY A 29 10.67 -3.22 8.62
CA GLY A 29 9.43 -3.90 8.23
C GLY A 29 9.60 -4.96 7.14
N THR A 30 10.68 -4.91 6.36
CA THR A 30 10.96 -5.92 5.32
C THR A 30 11.14 -7.30 5.93
N PHE A 31 11.77 -7.40 7.10
CA PHE A 31 12.02 -8.68 7.76
C PHE A 31 10.75 -9.42 8.19
N ASP A 32 9.63 -8.71 8.41
CA ASP A 32 8.33 -9.37 8.58
C ASP A 32 7.87 -10.07 7.30
N GLY A 33 8.09 -9.42 6.15
CA GLY A 33 7.83 -10.00 4.84
C GLY A 33 8.75 -11.21 4.57
N ILE A 34 10.02 -11.10 4.93
CA ILE A 34 10.99 -12.20 4.82
C ILE A 34 10.51 -13.42 5.61
N ARG A 35 10.23 -13.26 6.91
CA ARG A 35 9.73 -14.36 7.76
C ARG A 35 8.42 -14.94 7.21
N ALA A 36 7.50 -14.10 6.75
CA ALA A 36 6.25 -14.56 6.16
C ALA A 36 6.44 -15.34 4.84
N SER A 37 7.42 -14.95 4.02
CA SER A 37 7.77 -15.67 2.80
C SER A 37 8.38 -17.04 3.13
N ILE A 38 9.26 -17.15 4.13
CA ILE A 38 9.82 -18.43 4.60
C ILE A 38 8.69 -19.32 5.13
N GLU A 39 7.84 -18.77 6.00
CA GLU A 39 6.66 -19.47 6.55
C GLU A 39 5.78 -20.05 5.44
N ARG A 40 5.52 -19.27 4.39
CA ARG A 40 4.71 -19.72 3.25
C ARG A 40 5.39 -20.87 2.52
N TYR A 41 6.69 -20.77 2.26
CA TYR A 41 7.46 -21.83 1.62
C TYR A 41 7.46 -23.12 2.44
N LEU A 42 7.66 -23.01 3.77
CA LEU A 42 7.61 -24.16 4.68
C LEU A 42 6.25 -24.85 4.64
N LYS A 43 5.15 -24.08 4.63
CA LYS A 43 3.79 -24.64 4.48
C LYS A 43 3.56 -25.34 3.15
N GLU A 44 4.08 -24.79 2.05
CA GLU A 44 4.02 -25.44 0.73
C GLU A 44 4.81 -26.76 0.69
N LYS A 45 5.79 -26.92 1.59
CA LYS A 45 6.55 -28.17 1.79
C LYS A 45 5.99 -29.04 2.91
N GLU A 46 4.74 -28.79 3.32
CA GLU A 46 4.03 -29.55 4.36
C GLU A 46 4.80 -29.60 5.70
N TYR A 47 5.62 -28.58 5.99
CA TYR A 47 6.28 -28.46 7.27
C TYR A 47 5.25 -28.21 8.38
N SER A 48 5.32 -29.01 9.44
CA SER A 48 4.27 -29.10 10.47
C SER A 48 4.24 -27.93 11.45
N HIS A 49 5.31 -27.16 11.55
CA HIS A 49 5.43 -26.07 12.53
C HIS A 49 5.34 -24.69 11.87
N SER A 50 4.81 -23.73 12.61
CA SER A 50 4.88 -22.33 12.24
C SER A 50 6.15 -21.71 12.83
N LEU A 51 6.82 -20.86 12.04
CA LEU A 51 7.90 -20.01 12.54
C LEU A 51 7.42 -19.08 13.65
N ARG A 52 6.11 -18.93 13.88
CA ARG A 52 5.51 -18.14 14.97
C ARG A 52 5.29 -18.93 16.25
N ASP A 53 5.53 -20.23 16.23
CA ASP A 53 5.38 -21.08 17.40
C ASP A 53 6.46 -20.74 18.44
N LYS A 54 6.22 -21.13 19.70
CA LYS A 54 7.09 -20.78 20.83
C LYS A 54 8.45 -21.46 20.73
N GLU A 55 8.55 -22.52 19.95
CA GLU A 55 9.74 -23.29 19.68
C GLU A 55 10.75 -22.50 18.83
N PHE A 56 10.29 -21.50 18.06
CA PHE A 56 11.11 -20.61 17.22
C PHE A 56 11.59 -19.36 17.97
N ASN A 57 12.25 -19.56 19.12
CA ASN A 57 12.72 -18.47 19.97
C ASN A 57 13.92 -17.73 19.39
N LEU A 58 14.86 -18.43 18.75
CA LEU A 58 16.10 -17.83 18.24
C LEU A 58 15.79 -16.88 17.10
N SER A 59 15.10 -17.33 16.07
CA SER A 59 14.69 -16.49 14.94
C SER A 59 13.77 -15.34 15.35
N THR A 60 12.90 -15.54 16.35
CA THR A 60 12.05 -14.46 16.88
C THR A 60 12.86 -13.39 17.62
N ARG A 61 13.87 -13.78 18.40
CA ARG A 61 14.78 -12.85 19.08
C ARG A 61 15.66 -12.12 18.08
N ALA A 62 16.26 -12.84 17.13
CA ALA A 62 17.07 -12.27 16.06
C ALA A 62 16.28 -11.24 15.24
N LEU A 63 15.04 -11.57 14.85
CA LEU A 63 14.14 -10.64 14.17
C LEU A 63 13.94 -9.34 14.96
N SER A 64 13.70 -9.47 16.26
CA SER A 64 13.46 -8.33 17.14
C SER A 64 14.73 -7.49 17.31
N ALA A 65 15.88 -8.14 17.53
CA ALA A 65 17.18 -7.50 17.65
C ALA A 65 17.58 -6.76 16.37
N LYS A 66 17.46 -7.40 15.21
CA LYS A 66 17.74 -6.80 13.89
C LYS A 66 16.88 -5.57 13.65
N LYS A 67 15.58 -5.61 13.96
CA LYS A 67 14.69 -4.44 13.84
C LYS A 67 15.13 -3.28 14.74
N VAL A 68 15.54 -3.55 15.98
CA VAL A 68 16.05 -2.53 16.90
C VAL A 68 17.36 -1.94 16.36
N GLN A 69 18.29 -2.77 15.90
CA GLN A 69 19.55 -2.32 15.29
C GLN A 69 19.29 -1.41 14.08
N LEU A 70 18.39 -1.79 13.18
CA LEU A 70 18.05 -1.00 12.00
C LEU A 70 17.43 0.35 12.38
N LYS A 71 16.57 0.38 13.41
CA LYS A 71 16.04 1.64 13.95
C LYS A 71 17.14 2.53 14.53
N LYS A 72 18.10 1.97 15.25
CA LYS A 72 19.28 2.71 15.74
C LYS A 72 20.13 3.29 14.62
N LEU A 73 20.19 2.62 13.47
CA LEU A 73 20.85 3.10 12.25
C LEU A 73 20.01 4.14 11.47
N GLY A 74 18.89 4.62 12.02
CA GLY A 74 18.02 5.59 11.36
C GLY A 74 17.16 4.99 10.23
N LYS A 75 16.98 3.68 10.17
CA LYS A 75 16.00 3.04 9.27
C LYS A 75 14.63 3.00 9.92
N GLY A 76 13.58 2.89 9.12
CA GLY A 76 12.20 2.80 9.59
C GLY A 76 11.48 4.14 9.76
N HIS A 77 12.15 5.27 9.51
CA HIS A 77 11.50 6.60 9.45
C HIS A 77 10.55 6.76 8.25
N LYS A 78 10.57 5.81 7.30
CA LYS A 78 9.70 5.80 6.12
C LYS A 78 9.69 7.18 5.41
N PRO A 79 10.83 7.71 4.95
CA PRO A 79 10.89 9.02 4.29
C PRO A 79 10.00 9.07 3.03
N ASN A 80 9.78 7.93 2.40
CA ASN A 80 8.87 7.75 1.27
C ASN A 80 7.46 7.31 1.70
N ALA A 81 7.05 7.59 2.94
CA ALA A 81 5.67 7.40 3.35
C ALA A 81 4.76 8.25 2.45
N SER A 82 3.65 7.67 2.02
CA SER A 82 2.63 8.41 1.29
C SER A 82 2.07 9.49 2.21
N LYS A 83 2.09 10.75 1.77
CA LYS A 83 1.41 11.87 2.44
C LYS A 83 0.00 12.02 1.89
N ALA A 84 -0.93 12.58 2.67
CA ALA A 84 -2.24 12.98 2.15
C ALA A 84 -2.07 14.08 1.09
N VAL A 85 -3.00 14.17 0.16
CA VAL A 85 -3.20 15.36 -0.69
C VAL A 85 -3.89 16.42 0.19
N SER A 86 -3.26 17.59 0.35
CA SER A 86 -3.82 18.73 1.07
C SER A 86 -4.92 19.42 0.26
N LYS A 87 -5.62 20.39 0.87
CA LYS A 87 -6.62 21.18 0.13
C LYS A 87 -5.94 22.02 -0.96
N ASP A 88 -4.86 22.71 -0.62
CA ASP A 88 -4.10 23.55 -1.55
C ASP A 88 -3.50 22.75 -2.70
N GLU A 89 -3.05 21.51 -2.42
CA GLU A 89 -2.59 20.59 -3.45
C GLU A 89 -3.73 20.10 -4.37
N GLU A 90 -4.93 19.88 -3.83
CA GLU A 90 -6.11 19.57 -4.64
C GLU A 90 -6.55 20.76 -5.49
N ASP A 91 -6.49 21.97 -4.94
CA ASP A 91 -6.72 23.22 -5.67
C ASP A 91 -5.70 23.37 -6.80
N LEU A 92 -4.42 23.11 -6.53
CA LEU A 92 -3.36 23.11 -7.54
C LEU A 92 -3.61 22.07 -8.64
N LEU A 93 -4.10 20.86 -8.32
CA LEU A 93 -4.47 19.88 -9.34
C LEU A 93 -5.57 20.39 -10.28
N TRP A 94 -6.53 21.17 -9.76
CA TRP A 94 -7.55 21.82 -10.58
C TRP A 94 -6.97 22.96 -11.42
N GLU A 95 -6.14 23.82 -10.84
CA GLU A 95 -5.50 24.96 -11.51
C GLU A 95 -4.58 24.51 -12.64
N GLN A 96 -3.80 23.45 -12.43
CA GLN A 96 -2.91 22.84 -13.44
C GLN A 96 -3.66 21.95 -14.44
N GLY A 97 -4.99 21.93 -14.41
CA GLY A 97 -5.82 21.12 -15.31
C GLY A 97 -5.64 19.61 -15.15
N GLN A 98 -5.05 19.14 -14.05
CA GLN A 98 -4.91 17.71 -13.76
C GLN A 98 -6.20 17.09 -13.26
N LEU A 99 -7.12 17.89 -12.69
CA LEU A 99 -8.51 17.53 -12.45
C LEU A 99 -9.43 18.32 -13.39
N GLY A 100 -10.53 17.68 -13.82
CA GLY A 100 -11.50 18.22 -14.75
C GLY A 100 -11.86 17.24 -15.86
N ASP A 101 -12.28 17.78 -17.00
CA ASP A 101 -12.76 17.03 -18.16
C ASP A 101 -12.12 17.48 -19.49
N GLY A 102 -10.93 18.10 -19.42
CA GLY A 102 -10.25 18.65 -20.60
C GLY A 102 -9.64 17.61 -21.55
N THR A 103 -9.26 16.43 -21.06
CA THR A 103 -8.71 15.34 -21.90
C THR A 103 -9.23 13.97 -21.45
N PRO A 104 -9.13 12.92 -22.31
CA PRO A 104 -9.54 11.56 -21.94
C PRO A 104 -8.91 11.07 -20.63
N ARG A 105 -7.61 11.34 -20.44
CA ARG A 105 -6.84 10.95 -19.26
C ARG A 105 -7.29 11.72 -18.02
N ILE A 106 -7.44 13.05 -18.14
CA ILE A 106 -7.79 13.93 -17.02
C ILE A 106 -9.21 13.61 -16.51
N LEU A 107 -10.15 13.33 -17.40
CA LEU A 107 -11.51 12.93 -17.01
C LEU A 107 -11.53 11.60 -16.25
N ILE A 108 -10.80 10.59 -16.74
CA ILE A 108 -10.63 9.32 -16.03
C ILE A 108 -9.96 9.53 -14.66
N PHE A 109 -8.90 10.32 -14.61
CA PHE A 109 -8.20 10.60 -13.37
C PHE A 109 -9.12 11.29 -12.36
N SER A 110 -9.95 12.23 -12.80
CA SER A 110 -10.88 12.95 -11.92
C SER A 110 -11.93 12.04 -11.31
N LEU A 111 -12.53 11.15 -12.12
CA LEU A 111 -13.45 10.14 -11.59
C LEU A 111 -12.75 9.15 -10.67
N TRP A 112 -11.55 8.70 -11.05
CA TRP A 112 -10.73 7.85 -10.19
C TRP A 112 -10.40 8.51 -8.85
N TYR A 113 -10.05 9.80 -8.85
CA TYR A 113 -9.74 10.58 -7.66
C TYR A 113 -10.96 10.69 -6.75
N TYR A 114 -12.10 11.10 -7.30
CA TYR A 114 -13.34 11.22 -6.55
C TYR A 114 -13.86 9.87 -6.03
N PHE A 115 -13.78 8.80 -6.81
CA PHE A 115 -14.20 7.48 -6.34
C PHE A 115 -13.27 6.96 -5.23
N THR A 116 -11.97 7.20 -5.35
CA THR A 116 -11.02 6.89 -4.26
C THR A 116 -11.36 7.70 -3.00
N LYS A 117 -11.64 9.00 -3.16
CA LYS A 117 -11.90 9.94 -2.06
C LYS A 117 -13.25 9.70 -1.38
N CYS A 118 -14.33 9.52 -2.13
CA CYS A 118 -15.70 9.44 -1.64
C CYS A 118 -16.17 8.00 -1.39
N PHE A 119 -15.77 7.05 -2.25
CA PHE A 119 -16.15 5.63 -2.09
C PHE A 119 -15.08 4.82 -1.35
N GLY A 120 -13.90 5.39 -1.10
CA GLY A 120 -12.84 4.71 -0.37
C GLY A 120 -12.36 3.45 -1.10
N LEU A 121 -12.33 3.48 -2.44
CA LEU A 121 -11.77 2.40 -3.25
C LEU A 121 -10.24 2.32 -3.05
N ARG A 122 -9.67 1.14 -3.23
CA ARG A 122 -8.22 0.90 -3.22
C ARG A 122 -7.65 1.04 -4.63
N GLY A 123 -6.63 1.89 -4.74
CA GLY A 123 -6.16 2.49 -5.98
C GLY A 123 -5.70 1.62 -7.17
N ARG A 124 -5.70 0.28 -7.10
CA ARG A 124 -5.30 -0.57 -8.23
C ARG A 124 -6.38 -1.61 -8.56
N ASN A 125 -6.42 -2.70 -7.80
CA ASN A 125 -7.26 -3.86 -8.16
C ASN A 125 -8.75 -3.55 -8.08
N GLU A 126 -9.19 -2.79 -7.08
CA GLU A 126 -10.62 -2.45 -6.93
C GLU A 126 -11.07 -1.53 -8.07
N HIS A 127 -10.25 -0.56 -8.50
CA HIS A 127 -10.57 0.23 -9.69
C HIS A 127 -10.54 -0.60 -10.97
N ARG A 128 -9.57 -1.51 -11.13
CA ARG A 128 -9.48 -2.37 -12.32
C ARG A 128 -10.71 -3.28 -12.46
N GLN A 129 -11.27 -3.75 -11.34
CA GLN A 129 -12.43 -4.64 -11.30
C GLN A 129 -13.77 -3.89 -11.35
N LEU A 130 -13.76 -2.57 -11.21
CA LEU A 130 -14.96 -1.75 -11.23
C LEU A 130 -15.66 -1.87 -12.58
N GLN A 131 -16.96 -2.16 -12.55
CA GLN A 131 -17.82 -2.20 -13.72
C GLN A 131 -18.76 -0.98 -13.74
N LEU A 132 -19.32 -0.67 -14.90
CA LEU A 132 -20.19 0.48 -15.08
C LEU A 132 -21.42 0.40 -14.16
N GLY A 133 -22.04 -0.78 -14.08
CA GLY A 133 -23.21 -1.06 -13.23
C GLY A 133 -22.95 -0.99 -11.73
N ASP A 134 -21.69 -0.90 -11.29
CA ASP A 134 -21.36 -0.72 -9.88
C ASP A 134 -21.60 0.71 -9.40
N ILE A 135 -21.72 1.66 -10.33
CA ILE A 135 -21.95 3.08 -10.05
C ILE A 135 -23.37 3.44 -10.47
N LEU A 136 -24.25 3.57 -9.47
CA LEU A 136 -25.67 3.85 -9.71
C LEU A 136 -25.95 5.34 -9.54
N MET A 137 -26.46 5.99 -10.58
CA MET A 137 -26.94 7.36 -10.49
C MET A 137 -28.38 7.38 -9.96
N LYS A 138 -28.62 8.11 -8.87
CA LYS A 138 -29.90 8.19 -8.16
C LYS A 138 -30.20 9.64 -7.81
N LYS A 139 -31.43 9.89 -7.35
CA LYS A 139 -31.87 11.18 -6.84
C LYS A 139 -32.31 11.02 -5.39
N ASP A 140 -31.84 11.91 -4.54
CA ASP A 140 -32.21 11.90 -3.12
C ASP A 140 -33.65 12.45 -2.98
N PRO A 141 -34.57 11.71 -2.35
CA PRO A 141 -35.96 12.16 -2.22
C PRO A 141 -36.11 13.38 -1.30
N VAL A 142 -35.14 13.66 -0.43
CA VAL A 142 -35.23 14.74 0.57
C VAL A 142 -34.83 16.08 -0.04
N ASP A 143 -33.64 16.16 -0.64
CA ASP A 143 -33.09 17.42 -1.16
C ASP A 143 -33.12 17.52 -2.69
N ASN A 144 -33.67 16.51 -3.37
CA ASN A 144 -33.76 16.41 -4.82
C ASN A 144 -32.40 16.45 -5.56
N ARG A 145 -31.27 16.27 -4.86
CA ARG A 145 -29.94 16.26 -5.50
C ARG A 145 -29.67 14.91 -6.14
N GLN A 146 -29.01 14.94 -7.30
CA GLN A 146 -28.48 13.71 -7.89
C GLN A 146 -27.28 13.23 -7.08
N TYR A 147 -27.09 11.93 -7.01
CA TYR A 147 -25.92 11.32 -6.37
C TYR A 147 -25.53 10.03 -7.06
N LEU A 148 -24.25 9.67 -6.96
CA LEU A 148 -23.75 8.34 -7.29
C LEU A 148 -23.70 7.49 -6.04
N GLU A 149 -24.20 6.26 -6.12
CA GLU A 149 -24.11 5.23 -5.10
C GLU A 149 -23.19 4.12 -5.59
N PHE A 150 -22.18 3.78 -4.80
CA PHE A 150 -21.31 2.65 -5.11
C PHE A 150 -21.92 1.35 -4.59
N SER A 151 -22.26 0.45 -5.51
CA SER A 151 -22.70 -0.91 -5.23
C SER A 151 -21.49 -1.84 -5.20
N GLU A 152 -20.93 -2.04 -4.00
CA GLU A 152 -19.71 -2.83 -3.81
C GLU A 152 -19.97 -4.33 -4.10
N ARG A 153 -19.29 -4.86 -5.12
CA ARG A 153 -19.14 -6.30 -5.33
C ARG A 153 -18.09 -6.89 -4.39
N LEU A 154 -18.06 -8.22 -4.27
CA LEU A 154 -17.09 -8.92 -3.42
C LEU A 154 -15.65 -8.46 -3.74
N THR A 155 -14.93 -7.95 -2.74
CA THR A 155 -13.52 -7.51 -2.90
C THR A 155 -12.58 -8.42 -2.12
N LYS A 156 -11.26 -8.32 -2.36
CA LYS A 156 -10.23 -9.09 -1.61
C LYS A 156 -10.36 -8.97 -0.09
N THR A 157 -10.86 -7.83 0.41
CA THR A 157 -11.07 -7.61 1.86
C THR A 157 -12.50 -7.84 2.32
N ARG A 158 -13.43 -8.13 1.39
CA ARG A 158 -14.88 -8.23 1.60
C ARG A 158 -15.47 -9.28 0.67
N ASP A 159 -15.09 -10.52 0.89
CA ASP A 159 -15.49 -11.67 0.09
C ASP A 159 -16.76 -12.35 0.63
N GLY A 160 -17.45 -11.71 1.59
CA GLY A 160 -18.68 -12.25 2.19
C GLY A 160 -18.43 -13.34 3.23
N THR A 161 -17.17 -13.71 3.50
CA THR A 161 -16.83 -14.64 4.59
C THR A 161 -16.90 -13.95 5.95
N LYS A 162 -17.05 -14.72 7.04
CA LYS A 162 -17.15 -14.19 8.43
C LYS A 162 -16.04 -13.15 8.70
N GLY A 163 -16.46 -11.93 9.03
CA GLY A 163 -15.53 -10.80 9.30
C GLY A 163 -14.99 -10.08 8.06
N LYS A 164 -15.55 -10.34 6.88
CA LYS A 164 -15.31 -9.67 5.58
C LYS A 164 -16.65 -9.33 4.90
N GLU A 165 -17.60 -8.82 5.67
CA GLU A 165 -18.94 -8.43 5.20
C GLU A 165 -18.89 -7.17 4.33
N ASN A 166 -19.90 -7.03 3.46
CA ASN A 166 -20.14 -5.82 2.66
C ASN A 166 -20.37 -4.59 3.55
N ARG A 167 -20.32 -3.37 2.99
CA ARG A 167 -20.60 -2.17 3.81
C ARG A 167 -22.03 -2.23 4.30
N LYS A 168 -22.20 -2.00 5.61
CA LYS A 168 -23.51 -1.69 6.18
C LYS A 168 -24.15 -0.46 5.54
N VAL A 169 -23.32 0.49 5.07
CA VAL A 169 -23.75 1.72 4.40
C VAL A 169 -23.09 1.85 3.04
N LYS A 170 -23.89 1.93 1.98
CA LYS A 170 -23.38 2.15 0.62
C LYS A 170 -22.80 3.57 0.50
N PRO A 171 -21.55 3.73 0.04
CA PRO A 171 -20.95 5.04 -0.14
C PRO A 171 -21.72 5.84 -1.20
N ARG A 172 -21.90 7.13 -0.93
CA ARG A 172 -22.59 8.07 -1.82
C ARG A 172 -21.74 9.29 -2.11
N MET A 173 -21.92 9.86 -3.29
CA MET A 173 -21.27 11.09 -3.72
C MET A 173 -22.32 11.98 -4.37
N TYR A 174 -22.56 13.14 -3.77
CA TYR A 174 -23.67 14.02 -4.15
C TYR A 174 -23.26 15.09 -5.17
N GLU A 175 -24.21 15.49 -6.01
CA GLU A 175 -24.13 16.65 -6.90
C GLU A 175 -23.86 17.91 -6.11
N ASN A 176 -22.93 18.73 -6.57
CA ASN A 176 -22.72 20.07 -6.04
C ASN A 176 -22.83 21.09 -7.20
N LYS A 177 -23.05 22.36 -6.86
CA LYS A 177 -23.21 23.45 -7.84
C LYS A 177 -21.87 24.05 -8.30
N SER A 178 -20.76 23.35 -8.08
CA SER A 178 -19.42 23.81 -8.46
C SER A 178 -19.04 23.24 -9.83
N ASP A 179 -18.16 23.93 -10.55
CA ASP A 179 -17.53 23.40 -11.76
C ASP A 179 -16.74 22.10 -11.50
N ARG A 180 -16.40 21.85 -10.23
CA ARG A 180 -15.73 20.65 -9.74
C ARG A 180 -16.69 19.49 -9.44
N CYS A 181 -17.96 19.61 -9.83
CA CYS A 181 -19.01 18.64 -9.51
C CYS A 181 -18.70 17.23 -10.06
N PRO A 182 -18.64 16.21 -9.18
CA PRO A 182 -18.32 14.86 -9.63
C PRO A 182 -19.44 14.23 -10.47
N ILE A 183 -20.69 14.65 -10.28
CA ILE A 183 -21.83 14.19 -11.11
C ILE A 183 -21.72 14.73 -12.52
N ARG A 184 -21.30 15.99 -12.69
CA ARG A 184 -21.02 16.60 -14.00
C ARG A 184 -19.94 15.82 -14.73
N LEU A 185 -18.82 15.54 -14.05
CA LEU A 185 -17.72 14.74 -14.60
C LEU A 185 -18.17 13.31 -14.98
N PHE A 186 -19.02 12.69 -14.16
CA PHE A 186 -19.54 11.36 -14.46
C PHE A 186 -20.42 11.35 -15.71
N LYS A 187 -21.33 12.31 -15.85
CA LYS A 187 -22.14 12.48 -17.07
C LYS A 187 -21.27 12.75 -18.29
N ALA A 188 -20.29 13.63 -18.15
CA ALA A 188 -19.31 13.93 -19.19
C ALA A 188 -18.56 12.66 -19.64
N TYR A 189 -18.24 11.77 -18.70
CA TYR A 189 -17.62 10.49 -18.99
C TYR A 189 -18.54 9.56 -19.78
N LEU A 190 -19.78 9.39 -19.34
CA LEU A 190 -20.76 8.54 -20.05
C LEU A 190 -20.96 8.97 -21.50
N LEU A 191 -21.06 10.28 -21.78
CA LEU A 191 -21.23 10.82 -23.13
C LEU A 191 -20.05 10.53 -24.07
N ARG A 192 -18.86 10.29 -23.51
CA ARG A 192 -17.63 10.05 -24.27
C ARG A 192 -17.28 8.57 -24.38
N ARG A 193 -18.07 7.68 -23.74
CA ARG A 193 -17.89 6.23 -23.84
C ARG A 193 -18.46 5.72 -25.16
N PRO A 194 -17.83 4.73 -25.82
CA PRO A 194 -18.41 4.11 -26.98
C PRO A 194 -19.65 3.30 -26.61
N GLU A 195 -20.66 3.30 -27.48
CA GLU A 195 -21.98 2.71 -27.23
C GLU A 195 -21.92 1.20 -26.94
N ASN A 196 -20.99 0.49 -27.58
CA ASN A 196 -20.83 -0.96 -27.44
C ASN A 196 -20.26 -1.42 -26.08
N VAL A 197 -19.99 -0.51 -25.14
CA VAL A 197 -19.53 -0.80 -23.77
C VAL A 197 -20.28 0.04 -22.73
N MET A 198 -21.59 0.17 -22.95
CA MET A 198 -22.53 0.81 -22.03
C MET A 198 -23.31 -0.17 -21.14
N GLU A 199 -23.09 -1.47 -21.33
CA GLU A 199 -23.73 -2.51 -20.50
C GLU A 199 -23.24 -2.47 -19.04
N PRO A 200 -24.06 -2.86 -18.05
CA PRO A 200 -23.67 -2.88 -16.64
C PRO A 200 -22.38 -3.66 -16.33
N GLU A 201 -22.10 -4.72 -17.09
CA GLU A 201 -20.92 -5.57 -16.95
C GLU A 201 -19.66 -4.98 -17.60
N SER A 202 -19.82 -3.90 -18.37
CA SER A 202 -18.73 -3.24 -19.07
C SER A 202 -17.70 -2.70 -18.07
N PRO A 203 -16.40 -2.79 -18.37
CA PRO A 203 -15.36 -2.20 -17.52
C PRO A 203 -15.61 -0.70 -17.30
N PHE A 204 -15.45 -0.24 -16.05
CA PHE A 204 -15.62 1.17 -15.74
C PHE A 204 -14.52 2.00 -16.40
N TYR A 205 -13.24 1.68 -16.16
CA TYR A 205 -12.13 2.45 -16.74
C TYR A 205 -11.73 1.86 -18.10
N LEU A 206 -11.88 2.67 -19.14
CA LEU A 206 -11.54 2.33 -20.52
C LEU A 206 -10.22 2.95 -20.94
N THR A 207 -9.53 2.34 -21.89
CA THR A 207 -8.26 2.88 -22.40
C THR A 207 -8.48 4.14 -23.21
N CYS A 208 -7.78 5.21 -22.87
CA CYS A 208 -7.83 6.50 -23.59
C CYS A 208 -7.41 6.35 -25.05
N ILE A 209 -8.16 7.03 -25.94
CA ILE A 209 -7.69 7.35 -27.28
C ILE A 209 -6.69 8.52 -27.13
N PRO A 210 -5.51 8.45 -27.77
CA PRO A 210 -4.58 9.59 -27.81
C PRO A 210 -5.27 10.83 -28.39
N MET A 211 -5.04 12.00 -27.81
CA MET A 211 -5.81 13.20 -28.13
C MET A 211 -5.72 13.57 -29.62
N GLU A 212 -4.56 13.33 -30.23
CA GLU A 212 -4.28 13.52 -31.65
C GLU A 212 -5.08 12.60 -32.59
N ARG A 213 -5.77 11.58 -32.04
CA ARG A 213 -6.63 10.63 -32.78
C ARG A 213 -8.11 10.76 -32.41
N VAL A 214 -8.46 11.71 -31.55
CA VAL A 214 -9.85 11.94 -31.15
C VAL A 214 -10.52 12.76 -32.25
N GLU A 215 -11.24 12.08 -33.13
CA GLU A 215 -11.96 12.69 -34.27
C GLU A 215 -13.45 12.90 -33.98
N SER A 216 -13.96 12.38 -32.87
CA SER A 216 -15.38 12.41 -32.50
C SER A 216 -15.59 12.73 -31.01
N MET A 217 -16.85 12.74 -30.56
CA MET A 217 -17.20 12.86 -29.14
C MET A 217 -16.69 11.66 -28.30
N ILE A 218 -16.29 10.55 -28.93
CA ILE A 218 -15.82 9.34 -28.25
C ILE A 218 -14.34 9.44 -27.93
N TRP A 219 -13.99 9.28 -26.65
CA TRP A 219 -12.63 9.48 -26.14
C TRP A 219 -11.90 8.19 -25.73
N TYR A 220 -12.59 7.05 -25.79
CA TYR A 220 -12.09 5.80 -25.24
C TYR A 220 -12.23 4.65 -26.22
N TYR A 221 -11.25 3.75 -26.21
CA TYR A 221 -11.38 2.44 -26.85
C TYR A 221 -12.26 1.52 -25.99
N ALA A 222 -13.01 0.63 -26.62
CA ALA A 222 -13.80 -0.43 -25.98
C ALA A 222 -12.92 -1.55 -25.38
N ARG A 223 -11.94 -1.18 -24.56
CA ARG A 223 -11.00 -2.07 -23.89
C ARG A 223 -10.66 -1.53 -22.51
N PRO A 224 -10.49 -2.40 -21.51
CA PRO A 224 -10.30 -1.95 -20.14
C PRO A 224 -8.89 -1.40 -19.91
N MET A 225 -8.76 -0.31 -19.15
CA MET A 225 -7.49 0.38 -18.87
C MET A 225 -6.52 -0.48 -18.03
N GLY A 226 -5.26 -0.58 -18.46
CA GLY A 226 -4.24 -1.41 -17.81
C GLY A 226 -4.01 -1.10 -16.32
N GLU A 227 -3.71 -2.13 -15.53
CA GLU A 227 -3.49 -1.99 -14.08
C GLU A 227 -2.34 -1.05 -13.73
N ASN A 228 -1.26 -1.08 -14.52
CA ASN A 228 -0.11 -0.20 -14.31
C ASN A 228 -0.47 1.26 -14.60
N THR A 229 -1.34 1.51 -15.57
CA THR A 229 -1.86 2.87 -15.83
C THR A 229 -2.66 3.37 -14.64
N LEU A 230 -3.59 2.55 -14.13
CA LEU A 230 -4.37 2.88 -12.92
C LEU A 230 -3.46 3.10 -11.69
N ALA A 231 -2.44 2.28 -11.50
CA ALA A 231 -1.49 2.40 -10.40
C ALA A 231 -0.66 3.71 -10.45
N ASN A 232 -0.49 4.28 -11.63
CA ASN A 232 0.30 5.48 -11.86
C ASN A 232 -0.54 6.76 -12.00
N LEU A 233 -1.87 6.69 -11.90
CA LEU A 233 -2.75 7.85 -12.07
C LEU A 233 -2.41 9.02 -11.13
N MET A 234 -2.35 8.80 -9.81
CA MET A 234 -1.99 9.85 -8.86
C MET A 234 -0.50 10.27 -8.95
N PRO A 235 0.48 9.35 -9.07
CA PRO A 235 1.87 9.73 -9.31
C PRO A 235 2.07 10.61 -10.55
N MET A 236 1.41 10.29 -11.68
CA MET A 236 1.51 11.08 -12.90
C MET A 236 0.90 12.47 -12.71
N ALA A 237 -0.32 12.56 -12.15
CA ALA A 237 -0.98 13.85 -11.91
C ALA A 237 -0.17 14.75 -10.97
N ALA A 238 0.40 14.19 -9.88
CA ALA A 238 1.26 14.95 -8.98
C ALA A 238 2.52 15.47 -9.68
N LYS A 239 3.18 14.64 -10.51
CA LYS A 239 4.36 15.04 -11.28
C LYS A 239 4.01 16.17 -12.27
N GLU A 240 2.91 16.04 -13.00
CA GLU A 240 2.48 17.04 -13.97
C GLU A 240 2.04 18.36 -13.32
N ALA A 241 1.49 18.31 -12.10
CA ALA A 241 1.15 19.50 -11.32
C ALA A 241 2.34 20.10 -10.54
N GLY A 242 3.56 19.55 -10.65
CA GLY A 242 4.73 20.03 -9.92
C GLY A 242 4.67 19.81 -8.40
N MET A 243 3.88 18.84 -7.95
CA MET A 243 3.69 18.52 -6.53
C MET A 243 4.76 17.55 -6.01
N ASP A 244 4.93 17.53 -4.69
CA ASP A 244 5.61 16.47 -3.97
C ASP A 244 5.06 15.07 -4.34
N ARG A 245 5.92 14.05 -4.26
CA ARG A 245 5.58 12.67 -4.61
C ARG A 245 4.32 12.19 -3.89
N LYS A 246 3.24 11.96 -4.64
CA LYS A 246 2.01 11.29 -4.19
C LYS A 246 1.91 9.88 -4.73
N THR A 247 1.10 9.06 -4.05
CA THR A 247 0.74 7.71 -4.49
C THR A 247 -0.77 7.56 -4.48
N ASN A 248 -1.30 6.48 -5.05
CA ASN A 248 -2.74 6.23 -4.97
C ASN A 248 -3.25 6.12 -3.51
N HIS A 249 -2.38 5.72 -2.57
CA HIS A 249 -2.72 5.70 -1.16
C HIS A 249 -2.85 7.11 -0.54
N SER A 250 -2.25 8.14 -1.16
CA SER A 250 -2.37 9.55 -0.74
C SER A 250 -3.82 10.02 -0.72
N VAL A 251 -4.60 9.68 -1.75
CA VAL A 251 -6.00 10.11 -1.85
C VAL A 251 -6.85 9.49 -0.74
N ARG A 252 -6.59 8.22 -0.40
CA ARG A 252 -7.27 7.55 0.72
C ARG A 252 -6.91 8.18 2.07
N LYS A 253 -5.65 8.59 2.25
CA LYS A 253 -5.23 9.38 3.42
C LYS A 253 -5.99 10.71 3.50
N THR A 254 -6.19 11.38 2.36
CA THR A 254 -6.96 12.63 2.28
C THR A 254 -8.37 12.47 2.79
N THR A 255 -9.08 11.40 2.42
CA THR A 255 -10.44 11.14 2.94
C THR A 255 -10.47 11.10 4.47
N ILE A 256 -9.56 10.33 5.07
CA ILE A 256 -9.51 10.15 6.53
C ILE A 256 -9.16 11.46 7.22
N LYS A 257 -8.09 12.14 6.79
CA LYS A 257 -7.65 13.40 7.38
C LYS A 257 -8.70 14.50 7.24
N THR A 258 -9.35 14.60 6.08
CA THR A 258 -10.39 15.61 5.82
C THR A 258 -11.60 15.40 6.74
N LEU A 259 -12.11 14.16 6.84
CA LEU A 259 -13.25 13.85 7.71
C LEU A 259 -12.90 14.03 9.19
N ARG A 260 -11.67 13.67 9.60
CA ARG A 260 -11.18 13.91 10.97
C ARG A 260 -11.14 15.39 11.31
N LYS A 261 -10.55 16.22 10.42
CA LYS A 261 -10.48 17.67 10.59
C LYS A 261 -11.86 18.32 10.65
N ALA A 262 -12.85 17.75 9.96
CA ALA A 262 -14.25 18.16 10.03
C ALA A 262 -15.00 17.65 11.29
N GLY A 263 -14.31 17.00 12.24
CA GLY A 263 -14.90 16.51 13.48
C GLY A 263 -15.74 15.23 13.33
N VAL A 264 -15.67 14.52 12.19
CA VAL A 264 -16.46 13.30 11.98
C VAL A 264 -15.94 12.18 12.90
N PRO A 265 -16.82 11.52 13.68
CA PRO A 265 -16.43 10.41 14.54
C PRO A 265 -15.76 9.25 13.81
N ARG A 266 -14.76 8.62 14.45
CA ARG A 266 -13.92 7.55 13.85
C ARG A 266 -14.73 6.34 13.38
N ASP A 267 -15.80 5.98 14.09
CA ASP A 267 -16.72 4.89 13.71
C ASP A 267 -17.39 5.17 12.35
N LYS A 268 -17.78 6.42 12.10
CA LYS A 268 -18.36 6.84 10.81
C LYS A 268 -17.31 6.87 9.71
N ILE A 269 -16.12 7.38 9.99
CA ILE A 269 -15.00 7.39 9.05
C ILE A 269 -14.65 5.96 8.62
N LYS A 270 -14.64 5.00 9.55
CA LYS A 270 -14.42 3.58 9.27
C LYS A 270 -15.38 3.05 8.21
N HIS A 271 -16.66 3.40 8.29
CA HIS A 271 -17.67 2.99 7.32
C HIS A 271 -17.46 3.61 5.94
N ILE A 272 -17.17 4.92 5.87
CA ILE A 272 -16.93 5.64 4.61
C ILE A 272 -15.67 5.14 3.91
N SER A 273 -14.59 5.02 4.67
CA SER A 273 -13.29 4.60 4.15
C SER A 273 -13.17 3.09 3.93
N GLY A 274 -14.09 2.27 4.47
CA GLY A 274 -14.04 0.81 4.33
C GLY A 274 -12.92 0.15 5.13
N HIS A 275 -12.52 0.71 6.27
CA HIS A 275 -11.58 0.08 7.20
C HIS A 275 -12.29 -0.95 8.09
N LYS A 276 -11.58 -2.01 8.50
CA LYS A 276 -12.14 -3.06 9.37
C LYS A 276 -12.16 -2.65 10.84
N SER A 277 -11.19 -1.86 11.27
CA SER A 277 -11.02 -1.43 12.66
C SER A 277 -10.79 0.08 12.74
N THR A 278 -11.26 0.71 13.83
CA THR A 278 -10.92 2.11 14.16
C THR A 278 -9.44 2.26 14.50
N SER A 279 -8.78 1.23 15.05
CA SER A 279 -7.33 1.27 15.31
C SER A 279 -6.51 1.39 14.02
N SER A 280 -7.03 0.86 12.90
CA SER A 280 -6.37 1.07 11.60
C SER A 280 -6.48 2.50 11.08
N ILE A 281 -7.32 3.34 11.71
CA ILE A 281 -7.45 4.77 11.43
C ILE A 281 -6.43 5.59 12.25
N GLU A 282 -5.99 5.08 13.40
CA GLU A 282 -5.01 5.76 14.27
C GLU A 282 -3.66 5.98 13.58
N ALA A 283 -3.25 5.05 12.71
CA ALA A 283 -2.04 5.18 11.88
C ALA A 283 -2.09 6.35 10.87
N TYR A 284 -3.18 7.11 10.81
CA TYR A 284 -3.29 8.34 10.03
C TYR A 284 -3.28 9.61 10.88
N ASP A 285 -3.25 9.48 12.22
CA ASP A 285 -3.11 10.59 13.17
C ASP A 285 -1.63 11.04 13.32
N ASP A 286 -0.69 10.38 12.63
CA ASP A 286 0.77 10.53 12.83
C ASP A 286 1.36 11.89 12.38
N ASP A 287 0.64 12.72 11.62
CA ASP A 287 1.17 14.04 11.23
C ASP A 287 0.24 15.16 11.69
N LEU A 288 0.70 15.92 12.70
CA LEU A 288 0.25 17.29 12.93
C LEU A 288 0.48 18.09 11.65
N SER A 289 -0.54 18.79 11.18
CA SER A 289 -0.37 19.71 10.05
C SER A 289 0.64 20.80 10.40
N ASP A 290 1.32 21.35 9.41
CA ASP A 290 2.27 22.44 9.64
C ASP A 290 1.62 23.64 10.35
N ASN A 291 0.31 23.85 10.14
CA ASN A 291 -0.48 24.84 10.88
C ASN A 291 -0.61 24.49 12.37
N GLU A 292 -0.92 23.23 12.71
CA GLU A 292 -1.00 22.79 14.11
C GLU A 292 0.38 22.84 14.78
N GLN A 293 1.45 22.48 14.06
CA GLN A 293 2.81 22.59 14.57
C GLN A 293 3.24 24.04 14.80
N ARG A 294 2.90 24.95 13.88
CA ARG A 294 3.09 26.40 14.07
C ARG A 294 2.33 26.88 15.29
N GLU A 295 1.04 26.58 15.39
CA GLU A 295 0.22 26.96 16.52
C GLU A 295 0.78 26.43 17.84
N TYR A 296 1.21 25.17 17.90
CA TYR A 296 1.83 24.60 19.09
C TYR A 296 3.17 25.27 19.40
N SER A 297 3.98 25.56 18.38
CA SER A 297 5.22 26.33 18.55
C SER A 297 4.93 27.73 19.11
N ASP A 298 3.91 28.43 18.60
CA ASP A 298 3.52 29.76 19.07
C ASP A 298 3.03 29.75 20.52
N VAL A 299 2.32 28.69 20.93
CA VAL A 299 1.95 28.47 22.33
C VAL A 299 3.20 28.20 23.18
N LEU A 300 4.06 27.28 22.76
CA LEU A 300 5.26 26.87 23.51
C LEU A 300 6.30 27.99 23.64
N THR A 301 6.41 28.85 22.63
CA THR A 301 7.31 30.02 22.60
C THR A 301 6.67 31.28 23.20
N GLY A 302 5.43 31.19 23.67
CA GLY A 302 4.73 32.31 24.33
C GLY A 302 4.27 33.42 23.40
N VAL A 303 4.40 33.25 22.08
CA VAL A 303 3.93 34.20 21.06
C VAL A 303 2.41 34.37 21.13
N LYS A 304 1.66 33.30 21.46
CA LYS A 304 0.20 33.37 21.67
C LYS A 304 -0.22 33.89 23.04
N SER A 305 0.68 33.93 24.03
CA SER A 305 0.37 34.32 25.41
C SER A 305 0.32 35.83 25.64
N SER A 306 0.71 36.65 24.64
CA SER A 306 0.79 38.11 24.76
C SER A 306 -0.47 38.87 24.34
N LEU A 307 -1.51 38.21 23.81
CA LEU A 307 -2.77 38.84 23.39
C LEU A 307 -3.91 38.72 24.42
N GLY A 308 -3.57 38.39 25.67
CA GLY A 308 -4.52 38.03 26.71
C GLY A 308 -4.72 39.03 27.85
N HIS A 309 -4.50 40.34 27.68
CA HIS A 309 -5.09 41.32 28.60
C HIS A 309 -5.12 42.75 28.03
N VAL A 310 -6.35 43.26 27.88
CA VAL A 310 -6.86 44.65 27.99
C VAL A 310 -7.86 44.88 26.86
N GLY A 311 -9.09 45.23 27.26
CA GLY A 311 -10.20 45.47 26.37
C GLY A 311 -10.14 46.83 25.66
N GLN A 312 -11.25 47.06 24.96
CA GLN A 312 -11.67 48.24 24.20
C GLN A 312 -11.32 48.31 22.71
N SER A 313 -12.40 48.54 21.97
CA SER A 313 -12.59 48.87 20.57
C SER A 313 -11.55 49.81 19.97
N VAL A 314 -11.30 49.68 18.66
CA VAL A 314 -11.59 50.69 17.61
C VAL A 314 -11.24 50.08 16.23
N THR A 315 -11.85 50.66 15.21
CA THR A 315 -12.05 50.35 13.80
C THR A 315 -10.83 50.21 12.88
N ALA A 316 -11.00 49.36 11.85
CA ALA A 316 -10.68 49.51 10.42
C ALA A 316 -9.27 49.92 9.92
N ASN A 317 -8.88 49.17 8.86
CA ASN A 317 -8.07 49.50 7.67
C ASN A 317 -6.57 49.10 7.58
N GLU A 318 -6.38 48.24 6.56
CA GLU A 318 -5.36 48.23 5.50
C GLU A 318 -3.87 47.87 5.75
N SER A 319 -3.42 46.98 4.84
CA SER A 319 -2.10 46.82 4.20
C SER A 319 -0.84 46.70 5.07
N ASP A 320 -0.16 45.56 4.98
CA ASP A 320 1.05 45.53 4.14
C ASP A 320 1.64 44.13 3.93
N ASN A 321 1.93 43.87 2.66
CA ASN A 321 2.79 42.80 2.18
C ASN A 321 4.25 43.15 2.49
N THR A 322 4.99 42.29 3.19
CA THR A 322 6.38 41.97 2.78
C THR A 322 6.80 40.61 3.34
N CYS A 323 6.91 39.62 2.45
CA CYS A 323 7.55 38.34 2.73
C CYS A 323 9.07 38.53 2.62
N ASN A 324 9.77 38.67 3.74
CA ASN A 324 11.23 38.60 3.73
C ASN A 324 11.68 37.15 3.58
N ASN A 325 12.12 36.81 2.35
CA ASN A 325 12.97 35.66 2.09
C ASN A 325 14.29 35.84 2.84
N VAL A 326 14.48 35.13 3.96
CA VAL A 326 15.81 34.99 4.57
C VAL A 326 16.39 33.67 4.08
N ALA A 327 17.29 33.79 3.11
CA ALA A 327 18.18 32.73 2.69
C ALA A 327 18.98 32.18 3.87
N LEU A 328 19.25 30.87 3.84
CA LEU A 328 20.16 30.15 4.75
C LEU A 328 21.50 30.89 4.85
N GLN A 329 21.70 31.68 5.91
CA GLN A 329 23.04 32.11 6.30
C GLN A 329 23.76 30.88 6.86
N LYS A 330 24.85 30.50 6.19
CA LYS A 330 25.79 29.48 6.66
C LYS A 330 26.29 29.91 8.03
N ILE A 331 25.98 29.12 9.05
CA ILE A 331 26.57 29.29 10.39
C ILE A 331 28.04 28.91 10.27
N ASP A 332 28.91 29.91 10.46
CA ASP A 332 30.35 29.72 10.42
C ASP A 332 30.82 28.91 11.64
N ARG A 333 31.66 27.91 11.38
CA ARG A 333 31.95 26.81 12.31
C ARG A 333 33.27 27.04 13.02
N SER A 334 33.47 28.23 13.55
CA SER A 334 34.64 28.54 14.38
C SER A 334 34.17 29.05 15.74
N THR A 335 34.70 28.43 16.80
CA THR A 335 34.51 28.72 18.24
C THR A 335 33.49 27.84 18.98
N VAL A 336 33.75 26.53 19.04
CA VAL A 336 33.48 25.74 20.26
C VAL A 336 34.69 24.84 20.51
N SER A 337 35.61 25.32 21.35
CA SER A 337 36.67 24.51 21.96
C SER A 337 36.13 23.92 23.25
N HIS A 338 35.84 22.62 23.28
CA HIS A 338 35.80 21.87 24.53
C HIS A 338 36.45 20.50 24.36
N GLN A 339 37.47 20.31 25.20
CA GLN A 339 38.26 19.10 25.37
C GLN A 339 37.35 17.94 25.80
N MET A 340 37.44 16.81 25.10
CA MET A 340 36.98 15.53 25.62
C MET A 340 38.13 14.52 25.54
N SER A 341 38.53 14.01 26.70
CA SER A 341 39.50 12.92 26.86
C SER A 341 38.88 11.58 26.46
N PRO A 342 39.66 10.63 25.90
CA PRO A 342 39.14 9.36 25.39
C PRO A 342 39.00 8.29 26.49
N PRO A 343 37.98 7.41 26.45
CA PRO A 343 37.98 6.19 27.23
C PRO A 343 38.62 5.02 26.49
N MET A 344 39.29 4.20 27.29
CA MET A 344 40.18 3.09 26.95
C MET A 344 39.51 1.90 26.23
N ALA A 345 40.34 1.23 25.43
CA ALA A 345 40.11 -0.11 24.90
C ALA A 345 40.16 -1.17 26.02
N THR A 346 39.22 -2.13 25.97
CA THR A 346 39.38 -3.42 26.64
C THR A 346 39.07 -4.54 25.65
N SER A 347 40.12 -5.30 25.35
CA SER A 347 40.09 -6.60 24.70
C SER A 347 39.46 -7.64 25.61
N SER A 348 38.67 -8.54 25.05
CA SER A 348 38.56 -9.90 25.58
C SER A 348 38.21 -10.84 24.44
N GLN A 349 39.25 -11.53 23.96
CA GLN A 349 39.14 -12.78 23.22
C GLN A 349 38.54 -13.83 24.16
N SER A 350 37.59 -14.63 23.69
CA SER A 350 37.44 -16.01 24.19
C SER A 350 37.23 -16.95 23.02
N VAL A 351 38.27 -17.74 22.78
CA VAL A 351 38.28 -18.93 21.95
C VAL A 351 37.56 -20.03 22.73
N CYS A 352 36.63 -20.75 22.11
CA CYS A 352 36.27 -22.09 22.55
C CYS A 352 35.94 -22.95 21.34
N SER A 353 36.95 -23.72 20.96
CA SER A 353 36.90 -24.89 20.08
C SER A 353 36.37 -26.10 20.85
N TYR A 354 35.41 -26.84 20.28
CA TYR A 354 35.26 -28.27 20.53
C TYR A 354 34.82 -29.01 19.27
N THR A 355 35.64 -29.97 18.89
CA THR A 355 35.43 -31.03 17.90
C THR A 355 34.66 -32.18 18.54
N ALA A 356 33.68 -32.76 17.83
CA ALA A 356 33.39 -34.19 17.88
C ALA A 356 32.57 -34.61 16.65
N ALA A 357 33.05 -35.65 15.97
CA ALA A 357 32.47 -36.29 14.80
C ALA A 357 31.63 -37.54 15.25
N PRO A 358 31.03 -38.34 14.35
CA PRO A 358 29.60 -38.66 14.42
C PRO A 358 29.31 -40.12 14.80
N ASN A 359 28.04 -40.43 15.09
CA ASN A 359 27.52 -41.79 14.98
C ASN A 359 26.29 -41.84 14.07
N ASN A 360 26.40 -42.71 13.06
CA ASN A 360 25.41 -43.05 12.05
C ASN A 360 24.31 -43.93 12.64
N ILE A 361 23.04 -43.60 12.39
CA ILE A 361 21.97 -44.61 12.22
C ILE A 361 21.12 -44.20 11.02
N HIS A 362 20.92 -45.18 10.15
CA HIS A 362 20.24 -45.15 8.86
C HIS A 362 18.72 -45.13 9.07
N GLU A 363 17.99 -44.18 8.46
CA GLU A 363 16.61 -44.45 8.01
C GLU A 363 16.14 -43.44 6.95
N GLN A 364 15.82 -43.96 5.77
CA GLN A 364 15.49 -43.24 4.55
C GLN A 364 13.96 -43.03 4.48
N SER A 365 13.51 -41.77 4.40
CA SER A 365 12.17 -41.41 3.87
C SER A 365 11.88 -39.88 3.81
N SER A 366 12.66 -38.98 4.44
CA SER A 366 12.30 -37.54 4.54
C SER A 366 13.21 -36.51 3.85
N LYS A 367 14.01 -36.91 2.86
CA LYS A 367 15.14 -36.09 2.32
C LYS A 367 14.74 -34.80 1.59
N GLY A 368 13.55 -34.70 0.99
CA GLY A 368 13.22 -33.60 0.07
C GLY A 368 13.06 -32.20 0.69
N ALA A 369 12.56 -32.08 1.92
CA ALA A 369 12.27 -30.77 2.53
C ALA A 369 13.49 -30.16 3.24
N SER A 370 14.29 -30.97 3.91
CA SER A 370 15.50 -30.52 4.63
C SER A 370 16.61 -30.08 3.68
N GLU A 371 16.76 -30.76 2.56
CA GLU A 371 17.76 -30.45 1.54
C GLU A 371 17.39 -29.17 0.76
N ALA A 372 16.09 -28.98 0.49
CA ALA A 372 15.58 -27.76 -0.13
C ALA A 372 15.73 -26.53 0.78
N LEU A 373 15.56 -26.70 2.10
CA LEU A 373 15.84 -25.66 3.08
C LEU A 373 17.34 -25.36 3.15
N SER A 374 18.20 -26.37 3.31
CA SER A 374 19.66 -26.19 3.33
C SER A 374 20.17 -25.44 2.08
N ASN A 375 19.61 -25.75 0.91
CA ASN A 375 19.92 -25.05 -0.34
C ASN A 375 19.39 -23.61 -0.35
N MET A 376 18.20 -23.34 0.21
CA MET A 376 17.66 -22.00 0.41
C MET A 376 18.50 -21.17 1.39
N PHE A 377 19.12 -21.82 2.38
CA PHE A 377 19.96 -21.23 3.43
C PHE A 377 21.47 -21.25 3.12
N SER A 378 21.87 -21.67 1.92
CA SER A 378 23.26 -21.64 1.48
C SER A 378 23.77 -20.20 1.25
N LYS A 379 25.10 -19.99 1.30
CA LYS A 379 25.71 -18.65 1.16
C LYS A 379 25.36 -18.06 -0.21
N GLY A 380 24.67 -16.91 -0.22
CA GLY A 380 24.41 -16.13 -1.43
C GLY A 380 22.93 -15.92 -1.79
N THR A 381 21.97 -16.43 -1.00
CA THR A 381 20.54 -16.20 -1.27
C THR A 381 20.16 -14.73 -1.07
N VAL A 382 19.79 -14.06 -2.16
CA VAL A 382 19.28 -12.69 -2.14
C VAL A 382 17.75 -12.69 -2.22
N LEU A 383 17.11 -11.98 -1.29
CA LEU A 383 15.67 -11.75 -1.28
C LEU A 383 15.30 -10.44 -1.97
N ASN A 384 14.80 -10.52 -3.20
CA ASN A 384 14.27 -9.35 -3.88
C ASN A 384 12.75 -9.28 -3.74
N ASN A 385 12.25 -8.17 -3.18
CA ASN A 385 10.82 -7.86 -3.15
C ASN A 385 9.94 -8.98 -2.52
N CYS A 386 10.44 -9.67 -1.49
CA CYS A 386 9.80 -10.82 -0.84
C CYS A 386 9.63 -12.07 -1.72
N THR A 387 10.38 -12.18 -2.82
CA THR A 387 10.47 -13.33 -3.71
C THR A 387 11.84 -14.01 -3.58
N PHE A 388 11.86 -15.35 -3.52
CA PHE A 388 13.09 -16.14 -3.46
C PHE A 388 13.59 -16.47 -4.87
N ASN A 389 14.90 -16.31 -5.10
CA ASN A 389 15.60 -16.96 -6.21
C ASN A 389 16.53 -18.02 -5.61
N ILE A 390 16.21 -19.30 -5.80
CA ILE A 390 17.05 -20.41 -5.35
C ILE A 390 17.91 -20.84 -6.55
N ASN A 391 19.21 -20.60 -6.49
CA ASN A 391 20.15 -21.20 -7.45
C ASN A 391 20.39 -22.65 -7.05
N PHE A 392 19.91 -23.59 -7.85
CA PHE A 392 20.31 -25.00 -7.72
C PHE A 392 21.61 -25.22 -8.49
N ASN A 393 22.74 -25.23 -7.78
CA ASN A 393 23.93 -25.90 -8.28
C ASN A 393 23.77 -27.39 -7.95
N MET A 394 23.15 -28.16 -8.85
CA MET A 394 23.43 -29.59 -8.85
C MET A 394 24.77 -29.79 -9.53
N GLU A 395 25.83 -30.03 -8.76
CA GLU A 395 27.00 -30.71 -9.30
C GLU A 395 26.59 -32.15 -9.60
N GLN A 396 26.16 -32.40 -10.83
CA GLN A 396 26.09 -33.76 -11.36
C GLN A 396 27.47 -34.13 -11.88
N SER A 397 28.09 -35.11 -11.22
CA SER A 397 29.28 -35.78 -11.71
C SER A 397 29.00 -36.48 -13.04
N ASN A 398 29.78 -36.11 -14.05
CA ASN A 398 30.07 -36.78 -15.33
C ASN A 398 28.99 -36.86 -16.42
N GLY A 399 29.36 -36.31 -17.59
CA GLY A 399 28.90 -36.81 -18.89
C GLY A 399 28.14 -35.82 -19.78
N GLU A 400 28.89 -35.05 -20.57
CA GLU A 400 28.48 -34.36 -21.81
C GLU A 400 27.41 -33.24 -21.72
N GLY A 401 27.66 -32.18 -22.50
CA GLY A 401 27.17 -30.84 -22.22
C GLY A 401 25.67 -30.64 -22.43
N GLN A 402 25.03 -29.95 -21.48
CA GLN A 402 23.74 -29.30 -21.68
C GLN A 402 23.51 -28.13 -20.73
N ARG A 403 22.71 -27.16 -21.22
CA ARG A 403 22.56 -25.77 -20.78
C ARG A 403 22.13 -25.57 -19.31
N HIS A 404 22.73 -24.56 -18.66
CA HIS A 404 22.25 -24.01 -17.39
C HIS A 404 20.79 -23.55 -17.48
N SER A 405 19.91 -24.10 -16.63
CA SER A 405 18.52 -23.62 -16.52
C SER A 405 18.35 -22.73 -15.29
N ARG A 406 17.97 -21.46 -15.50
CA ARG A 406 17.44 -20.58 -14.45
C ARG A 406 15.95 -20.87 -14.30
N GLN A 407 15.50 -21.32 -13.13
CA GLN A 407 14.08 -21.37 -12.81
C GLN A 407 13.68 -20.13 -11.99
N ASN A 408 12.94 -19.23 -12.64
CA ASN A 408 12.27 -18.12 -11.98
C ASN A 408 10.92 -18.61 -11.45
N TYR A 409 10.72 -18.63 -10.13
CA TYR A 409 9.40 -18.91 -9.55
C TYR A 409 8.58 -17.62 -9.49
N CYS A 410 7.78 -17.37 -10.53
CA CYS A 410 6.66 -16.44 -10.50
C CYS A 410 5.36 -17.25 -10.45
N TYR A 411 4.57 -17.10 -9.39
CA TYR A 411 3.24 -17.70 -9.33
C TYR A 411 2.21 -16.79 -9.98
N GLU A 412 1.62 -17.23 -11.10
CA GLU A 412 0.31 -16.79 -11.55
C GLU A 412 -0.77 -17.45 -10.68
N PRO A 413 -1.79 -16.71 -10.21
CA PRO A 413 -2.89 -17.32 -9.47
C PRO A 413 -3.62 -18.37 -10.33
N PRO A 414 -4.19 -19.42 -9.72
CA PRO A 414 -4.79 -20.49 -10.48
C PRO A 414 -6.06 -19.95 -11.15
N ARG A 415 -6.11 -20.01 -12.48
CA ARG A 415 -7.39 -19.92 -13.21
C ARG A 415 -8.23 -21.10 -12.72
N LYS A 416 -9.24 -20.82 -11.90
CA LYS A 416 -10.28 -21.80 -11.61
C LYS A 416 -11.02 -22.08 -12.91
N THR A 417 -10.65 -23.18 -13.57
CA THR A 417 -11.51 -23.84 -14.54
C THR A 417 -12.74 -24.33 -13.80
N PHE A 418 -13.87 -23.66 -14.01
CA PHE A 418 -15.16 -24.19 -13.59
C PHE A 418 -15.43 -25.43 -14.44
N LYS A 419 -15.22 -26.62 -13.87
CA LYS A 419 -15.90 -27.82 -14.37
C LYS A 419 -17.39 -27.62 -14.11
N ARG A 420 -18.14 -27.47 -15.19
CA ARG A 420 -19.60 -27.50 -15.26
C ARG A 420 -20.07 -28.82 -14.63
N ILE A 421 -20.63 -28.75 -13.42
CA ILE A 421 -21.40 -29.86 -12.86
C ILE A 421 -22.73 -29.85 -13.61
N LEU A 422 -22.94 -30.85 -14.47
CA LEU A 422 -24.23 -31.11 -15.09
C LEU A 422 -25.21 -31.58 -13.99
N PRO A 423 -26.48 -31.18 -14.01
CA PRO A 423 -27.47 -31.69 -13.07
C PRO A 423 -27.72 -33.18 -13.35
N LEU A 424 -27.72 -33.98 -12.29
CA LEU A 424 -28.29 -35.32 -12.30
C LEU A 424 -29.79 -35.21 -12.56
N GLU A 425 -30.24 -35.79 -13.67
CA GLU A 425 -31.64 -36.10 -13.91
C GLU A 425 -32.09 -37.12 -12.85
N SER A 426 -33.11 -36.75 -12.06
CA SER A 426 -33.90 -37.71 -11.30
C SER A 426 -35.24 -37.87 -12.01
N SER A 427 -35.40 -39.04 -12.61
CA SER A 427 -36.63 -39.60 -13.16
C SER A 427 -37.69 -39.85 -12.09
N ASP A 428 -38.94 -39.61 -12.49
CA ASP A 428 -40.20 -40.27 -12.13
C ASP A 428 -40.77 -40.10 -10.71
N GLU A 429 -41.94 -39.44 -10.63
CA GLU A 429 -43.30 -40.03 -10.48
C GLU A 429 -43.65 -40.08 -8.96
N SER A 430 -44.81 -39.69 -8.44
CA SER A 430 -46.18 -39.60 -8.91
C SER A 430 -47.06 -39.03 -7.76
N GLN A 431 -48.33 -38.72 -8.06
CA GLN A 431 -49.48 -38.51 -7.14
C GLN A 431 -49.51 -37.18 -6.34
N GLU A 432 -50.63 -36.48 -6.12
CA GLU A 432 -52.05 -36.62 -6.48
C GLU A 432 -52.76 -35.30 -6.04
N PHE A 433 -53.85 -34.95 -6.75
CA PHE A 433 -54.85 -33.89 -6.51
C PHE A 433 -54.50 -32.41 -6.74
#